data_AF-A0A6L7LKV0-F1
#
_entry.id   AF-A0A6L7LKV0-F1
#
_cell.length_a   1.000
_cell.length_b   1.000
_cell.length_c   1.000
_cell.angle_alpha   90.00
_cell.angle_beta   90.00
_cell.angle_gamma   90.00
#
_symmetry.space_group_name_H-M   'P 1'
#
loop_
_entity.id
_entity.type
_entity.pdbx_description
1 polymer ?
#
loop_
_entity_poly.entity_id
_entity_poly.type
_entity_poly.pdbx_seq_one_letter_code
_entity_poly.pdbx_strand_id
1 'polypeptide(L)'
;MVGALLGLAFGLTATATFPNVSGSETLYALAGMGAVAAAVLGAPISTTLIVFEQTRDWQTGLAVMVAVSMSTAIASRLVDRSFFLTQLERRDVHLAKGPQGNLLSLCGVSSLMRKTGDPGEAVWAAISEGVWVDVNGTLELAMPVFEMTGLPFLPVLSFGGDGQPPKVHGALFHVDALRAFNRALATAAEEEHS
;
A
#
# COMPACT_ATOMS: atom_id res chain seq x y z
N MET A 1 0.71 -9.70 24.61
CA MET A 1 0.35 -9.57 26.04
C MET A 1 -0.87 -8.68 26.28
N VAL A 2 -0.93 -7.45 25.72
CA VAL A 2 -2.07 -6.53 25.95
C VAL A 2 -3.43 -7.16 25.65
N GLY A 3 -3.60 -7.79 24.48
CA GLY A 3 -4.85 -8.46 24.13
C GLY A 3 -5.23 -9.60 25.08
N ALA A 4 -4.24 -10.36 25.56
CA ALA A 4 -4.47 -11.44 26.51
C ALA A 4 -4.95 -10.91 27.87
N LEU A 5 -4.34 -9.83 28.37
CA LEU A 5 -4.73 -9.20 29.63
C LEU A 5 -6.12 -8.56 29.56
N LEU A 6 -6.44 -7.89 28.44
CA LEU A 6 -7.79 -7.35 28.21
C LEU A 6 -8.83 -8.46 28.14
N GLY A 7 -8.54 -9.53 27.40
CA GLY A 7 -9.39 -10.71 27.33
C GLY A 7 -9.60 -11.36 28.69
N LEU A 8 -8.53 -11.50 29.49
CA LEU A 8 -8.61 -12.05 30.84
C LEU A 8 -9.44 -11.15 31.77
N ALA A 9 -9.22 -9.83 31.74
CA ALA A 9 -10.00 -8.87 32.53
C ALA A 9 -11.50 -8.94 32.17
N PHE A 10 -11.81 -9.05 30.89
CA PHE A 10 -13.18 -9.28 30.43
C PHE A 10 -13.71 -10.64 30.92
N GLY A 11 -12.92 -11.71 30.82
CA GLY A 11 -13.29 -13.04 31.29
C GLY A 11 -13.62 -13.07 32.78
N LEU A 12 -12.77 -12.48 33.62
CA LEU A 12 -12.97 -12.38 35.07
C LEU A 12 -14.26 -11.61 35.44
N THR A 13 -14.56 -10.53 34.72
CA THR A 13 -15.77 -9.75 34.97
C THR A 13 -17.02 -10.47 34.49
N ALA A 14 -16.96 -11.16 33.35
CA ALA A 14 -18.05 -11.98 32.81
C ALA A 14 -18.37 -13.19 33.71
N THR A 15 -17.35 -13.94 34.14
CA THR A 15 -17.53 -15.11 35.02
C THR A 15 -18.04 -14.71 36.39
N ALA A 16 -17.61 -13.56 36.94
CA ALA A 16 -18.09 -13.04 38.20
C ALA A 16 -19.57 -12.60 38.15
N THR A 17 -20.03 -12.06 37.01
CA THR A 17 -21.41 -11.56 36.87
C THR A 17 -22.39 -12.64 36.42
N PHE A 18 -21.95 -13.56 35.55
CA PHE A 18 -22.78 -14.60 34.97
C PHE A 18 -22.06 -15.96 34.96
N PRO A 19 -21.88 -16.59 36.13
CA PRO A 19 -21.09 -17.81 36.28
C PRO A 19 -21.66 -19.02 35.52
N ASN A 20 -22.99 -19.08 35.35
CA ASN A 20 -23.66 -20.24 34.73
C ASN A 20 -23.67 -20.23 33.20
N VAL A 21 -23.23 -19.14 32.55
CA VAL A 21 -23.23 -18.98 31.09
C VAL A 21 -21.88 -18.56 30.52
N SER A 22 -20.87 -18.40 31.38
CA SER A 22 -19.54 -17.95 30.99
C SER A 22 -18.60 -19.13 30.70
N GLY A 23 -17.69 -18.93 29.75
CA GLY A 23 -16.61 -19.88 29.44
C GLY A 23 -15.48 -19.82 30.47
N SER A 24 -14.37 -20.52 30.19
CA SER A 24 -13.18 -20.44 31.03
C SER A 24 -12.44 -19.11 30.83
N GLU A 25 -11.84 -18.58 31.89
CA GLU A 25 -11.04 -17.34 31.86
C GLU A 25 -9.92 -17.40 30.80
N THR A 26 -9.30 -18.57 30.65
CA THR A 26 -8.25 -18.85 29.65
C THR A 26 -8.77 -18.65 28.22
N LEU A 27 -10.01 -19.04 27.94
CA LEU A 27 -10.60 -18.88 26.61
C LEU A 27 -10.74 -17.40 26.26
N TYR A 28 -11.21 -16.57 27.19
CA TYR A 28 -11.30 -15.12 26.96
C TYR A 28 -9.93 -14.48 26.77
N ALA A 29 -8.92 -14.90 27.53
CA ALA A 29 -7.55 -14.44 27.35
C ALA A 29 -7.00 -14.79 25.96
N LEU A 30 -7.20 -16.02 25.49
CA LEU A 30 -6.77 -16.46 24.16
C LEU A 30 -7.52 -15.73 23.04
N ALA A 31 -8.84 -15.53 23.19
CA ALA A 31 -9.64 -14.76 22.24
C ALA A 31 -9.16 -13.31 22.14
N GLY A 32 -8.92 -12.63 23.26
CA GLY A 32 -8.40 -11.27 23.29
C GLY A 32 -6.99 -11.15 22.71
N MET A 33 -6.13 -12.14 22.98
CA MET A 33 -4.80 -12.22 22.37
C MET A 33 -4.88 -12.33 20.84
N GLY A 34 -5.67 -13.28 20.34
CA GLY A 34 -5.83 -13.52 18.91
C GLY A 34 -6.45 -12.33 18.19
N ALA A 35 -7.50 -11.74 18.77
CA ALA A 35 -8.17 -10.57 18.22
C ALA A 35 -7.23 -9.37 18.02
N VAL A 36 -6.42 -9.04 19.03
CA VAL A 36 -5.46 -7.93 18.94
C VAL A 36 -4.32 -8.27 17.99
N ALA A 37 -3.75 -9.48 18.06
CA ALA A 37 -2.67 -9.89 17.18
C ALA A 37 -3.08 -9.85 15.70
N ALA A 38 -4.28 -10.35 15.37
CA ALA A 38 -4.81 -10.35 14.02
C ALA A 38 -4.99 -8.93 13.46
N ALA A 39 -5.55 -8.01 14.24
CA ALA A 39 -5.75 -6.62 13.82
C ALA A 39 -4.43 -5.85 13.66
N VAL A 40 -3.46 -6.11 14.55
CA VAL A 40 -2.16 -5.45 14.49
C VAL A 40 -1.35 -5.94 13.29
N LEU A 41 -1.25 -7.26 13.11
CA LEU A 41 -0.44 -7.86 12.05
C LEU A 41 -1.15 -7.84 10.68
N GLY A 42 -2.48 -7.84 10.65
CA GLY A 42 -3.26 -8.02 9.42
C GLY A 42 -3.32 -9.47 8.93
N ALA A 43 -3.08 -10.45 9.80
CA ALA A 43 -3.02 -11.87 9.46
C ALA A 43 -4.08 -12.71 10.20
N PRO A 44 -5.39 -12.49 9.96
CA PRO A 44 -6.47 -13.09 10.74
C PRO A 44 -6.53 -14.62 10.64
N ILE A 45 -6.34 -15.18 9.45
CA ILE A 45 -6.37 -16.63 9.24
C ILE A 45 -5.22 -17.29 9.98
N SER A 46 -3.98 -16.83 9.74
CA SER A 46 -2.79 -17.39 10.39
C SER A 46 -2.85 -17.27 11.91
N THR A 47 -3.28 -16.12 12.43
CA THR A 47 -3.41 -15.90 13.89
C THR A 47 -4.41 -16.87 14.51
N THR A 48 -5.56 -17.08 13.87
CA THR A 48 -6.57 -18.02 14.33
C THR A 48 -6.05 -19.45 14.31
N LEU A 49 -5.36 -19.84 13.23
CA LEU A 49 -4.76 -21.17 13.10
C LEU A 49 -3.68 -21.44 14.14
N ILE A 50 -2.81 -20.47 14.43
CA ILE A 50 -1.77 -20.61 15.46
C ILE A 50 -2.40 -20.86 16.82
N VAL A 51 -3.43 -20.11 17.20
CA VAL A 51 -4.11 -20.32 18.49
C VAL A 51 -4.82 -21.67 18.52
N PHE A 52 -5.47 -22.07 17.43
CA PHE A 52 -6.09 -23.39 17.32
C PHE A 52 -5.07 -24.53 17.42
N GLU A 53 -3.93 -24.41 16.75
CA GLU A 53 -2.88 -25.44 16.77
C GLU A 53 -2.26 -25.59 18.16
N GLN A 54 -2.02 -24.48 18.86
CA GLN A 54 -1.44 -24.49 20.20
C GLN A 54 -2.40 -25.04 21.27
N THR A 55 -3.71 -24.82 21.09
CA THR A 55 -4.72 -25.27 22.04
C THR A 55 -5.25 -26.67 21.73
N ARG A 56 -5.26 -27.05 20.44
CA ARG A 56 -5.88 -28.27 19.88
C ARG A 56 -7.33 -28.46 20.32
N ASP A 57 -8.03 -27.37 20.61
CA ASP A 57 -9.41 -27.37 21.07
C ASP A 57 -10.30 -26.60 20.09
N TRP A 58 -11.36 -27.26 19.63
CA TRP A 58 -12.29 -26.70 18.66
C TRP A 58 -13.13 -25.57 19.24
N GLN A 59 -13.48 -25.63 20.53
CA GLN A 59 -14.28 -24.59 21.19
C GLN A 59 -13.49 -23.28 21.27
N THR A 60 -12.22 -23.36 21.68
CA THR A 60 -11.30 -22.23 21.72
C THR A 60 -11.03 -21.69 20.32
N GLY A 61 -10.82 -22.56 19.33
CA GLY A 61 -10.63 -22.18 17.94
C GLY A 61 -11.80 -21.36 17.38
N LEU A 62 -13.04 -21.82 17.59
CA LEU A 62 -14.24 -21.08 17.17
C LEU A 62 -14.37 -19.73 17.86
N ALA A 63 -14.15 -19.66 19.18
CA ALA A 63 -14.24 -18.41 19.94
C ALA A 63 -13.21 -17.38 19.44
N VAL A 64 -11.99 -17.82 19.18
CA VAL A 64 -10.92 -16.96 18.65
C VAL A 64 -11.26 -16.50 17.24
N MET A 65 -11.80 -17.37 16.38
CA MET A 65 -12.19 -17.02 15.02
C MET A 65 -13.23 -15.88 15.01
N VAL A 66 -14.28 -15.99 15.83
CA VAL A 66 -15.30 -14.95 15.95
C VAL A 66 -14.69 -13.64 16.46
N ALA A 67 -13.87 -13.70 17.51
CA ALA A 67 -13.22 -12.52 18.07
C ALA A 67 -12.27 -11.85 17.05
N VAL A 68 -11.50 -12.63 16.31
CA VAL A 68 -10.62 -12.18 15.24
C VAL A 68 -11.41 -11.53 14.11
N SER A 69 -12.49 -12.16 13.64
CA SER A 69 -13.35 -11.61 12.58
C SER A 69 -13.95 -10.26 12.98
N MET A 70 -14.48 -10.13 14.20
CA MET A 70 -15.01 -8.85 14.69
C MET A 70 -13.92 -7.80 14.82
N SER A 71 -12.76 -8.18 15.38
CA SER A 71 -11.60 -7.29 15.51
C SER A 71 -11.12 -6.78 14.15
N THR A 72 -10.96 -7.66 13.17
CA THR A 72 -10.56 -7.30 11.80
C THR A 72 -11.60 -6.42 11.13
N ALA A 73 -12.89 -6.70 11.28
CA ALA A 73 -13.96 -5.88 10.68
C ALA A 73 -14.02 -4.46 11.27
N ILE A 74 -13.70 -4.31 12.56
CA ILE A 74 -13.61 -2.99 13.20
C ILE A 74 -12.30 -2.30 12.79
N ALA A 75 -11.18 -3.01 12.85
CA ALA A 75 -9.86 -2.46 12.53
C ALA A 75 -9.77 -1.99 11.08
N SER A 76 -10.36 -2.72 10.13
CA SER A 76 -10.38 -2.33 8.71
C SER A 76 -11.16 -1.04 8.43
N ARG A 77 -12.01 -0.60 9.36
CA ARG A 77 -12.69 0.71 9.28
C ARG A 77 -11.92 1.85 9.95
N LEU A 78 -11.00 1.52 10.84
CA LEU A 78 -10.24 2.50 11.64
C LEU A 78 -8.82 2.72 11.11
N VAL A 79 -8.29 1.76 10.36
CA VAL A 79 -6.88 1.68 9.97
C VAL A 79 -6.79 1.15 8.53
N ASP A 80 -5.81 1.62 7.76
CA ASP A 80 -5.57 1.17 6.39
C ASP A 80 -5.11 -0.29 6.36
N ARG A 81 -6.07 -1.19 6.18
CA ARG A 81 -5.95 -2.66 6.17
C ARG A 81 -5.46 -3.27 7.49
N SER A 82 -4.32 -2.85 8.04
CA SER A 82 -3.79 -3.30 9.33
C SER A 82 -2.90 -2.25 9.97
N PHE A 83 -2.73 -2.32 11.30
CA PHE A 83 -1.83 -1.41 12.01
C PHE A 83 -0.39 -1.51 11.49
N PHE A 84 0.07 -2.72 11.15
CA PHE A 84 1.39 -2.93 10.59
C PHE A 84 1.60 -2.14 9.28
N LEU A 85 0.62 -2.16 8.38
CA LEU A 85 0.70 -1.41 7.12
C LEU A 85 0.71 0.10 7.37
N THR A 86 -0.15 0.59 8.27
CA THR A 86 -0.12 2.02 8.64
C THR A 86 1.22 2.45 9.26
N GLN A 87 1.91 1.57 10.00
CA GLN A 87 3.26 1.88 10.50
C GLN A 87 4.29 2.00 9.38
N LEU A 88 4.15 1.22 8.30
CA LEU A 88 5.03 1.28 7.14
C LEU A 88 4.77 2.55 6.32
N GLU A 89 3.51 2.90 6.10
CA GLU A 89 3.13 4.13 5.40
C GLU A 89 3.63 5.38 6.13
N ARG A 90 3.56 5.42 7.48
CA ARG A 90 4.14 6.51 8.28
C ARG A 90 5.66 6.64 8.16
N ARG A 91 6.35 5.62 7.64
CA ARG A 91 7.79 5.62 7.36
C ARG A 91 8.08 5.81 5.87
N ASP A 92 7.10 6.24 5.09
CA ASP A 92 7.19 6.43 3.64
C ASP A 92 7.44 5.12 2.85
N VAL A 93 7.20 3.97 3.50
CA VAL A 93 7.32 2.64 2.88
C VAL A 93 5.97 2.20 2.34
N HIS A 94 5.78 2.38 1.05
CA HIS A 94 4.52 2.14 0.36
C HIS A 94 4.40 0.69 -0.13
N LEU A 95 4.03 -0.23 0.77
CA LEU A 95 3.80 -1.64 0.42
C LEU A 95 2.38 -1.93 -0.08
N ALA A 96 1.43 -1.04 0.23
CA ALA A 96 0.00 -1.23 -0.05
C ALA A 96 -0.60 -0.13 -0.96
N LYS A 97 0.23 0.65 -1.68
CA LYS A 97 -0.28 1.48 -2.78
C LYS A 97 -1.05 0.54 -3.72
N GLY A 98 -2.34 0.80 -3.93
CA GLY A 98 -3.16 0.01 -4.86
C GLY A 98 -2.53 -0.05 -6.25
N PRO A 99 -3.05 -0.89 -7.17
CA PRO A 99 -2.44 -1.13 -8.48
C PRO A 99 -1.98 0.16 -9.17
N GLN A 100 -2.78 1.22 -9.09
CA GLN A 100 -2.50 2.56 -9.63
C GLN A 100 -1.14 3.15 -9.22
N GLY A 101 -0.75 3.08 -7.94
CA GLY A 101 0.52 3.64 -7.48
C GLY A 101 1.73 2.83 -7.92
N ASN A 102 1.59 1.50 -8.00
CA ASN A 102 2.65 0.60 -8.47
C ASN A 102 2.79 0.63 -10.01
N LEU A 103 1.72 0.89 -10.75
CA LEU A 103 1.79 0.92 -12.22
C LEU A 103 2.54 2.14 -12.75
N LEU A 104 2.48 3.28 -12.04
CA LEU A 104 3.25 4.48 -12.39
C LEU A 104 4.76 4.28 -12.19
N SER A 105 5.17 3.49 -11.20
CA SER A 105 6.58 3.16 -10.97
C SER A 105 7.12 2.12 -11.96
N LEU A 106 6.27 1.29 -12.56
CA LEU A 106 6.65 0.31 -13.57
C LEU A 106 6.78 0.89 -14.99
N CYS A 107 6.14 2.04 -15.26
CA CYS A 107 6.21 2.71 -16.55
C CYS A 107 7.42 3.67 -16.60
N GLY A 108 8.51 3.24 -17.25
CA GLY A 108 9.70 4.06 -17.45
C GLY A 108 9.48 5.21 -18.45
N VAL A 109 10.04 6.38 -18.15
CA VAL A 109 9.97 7.56 -19.02
C VAL A 109 10.67 7.31 -20.36
N SER A 110 11.81 6.61 -20.33
CA SER A 110 12.59 6.26 -21.52
C SER A 110 11.84 5.44 -22.58
N SER A 111 10.88 4.60 -22.18
CA SER A 111 10.10 3.77 -23.11
C SER A 111 8.90 4.49 -23.70
N LEU A 112 8.42 5.56 -23.06
CA LEU A 112 7.25 6.34 -23.46
C LEU A 112 7.58 7.67 -24.14
N MET A 113 8.81 8.17 -23.98
CA MET A 113 9.21 9.43 -24.59
C MET A 113 9.25 9.35 -26.12
N ARG A 114 8.93 10.46 -26.78
CA ARG A 114 9.16 10.63 -28.21
C ARG A 114 10.57 11.19 -28.41
N LYS A 115 11.40 10.46 -29.16
CA LYS A 115 12.72 10.97 -29.57
C LYS A 115 12.51 12.13 -30.52
N THR A 116 13.08 13.28 -30.17
CA THR A 116 13.09 14.46 -31.03
C THR A 116 14.54 14.70 -31.44
N GLY A 117 14.79 14.90 -32.74
CA GLY A 117 16.14 15.15 -33.25
C GLY A 117 16.67 16.51 -32.79
N ASP A 118 15.98 17.59 -33.17
CA ASP A 118 16.29 18.94 -32.71
C ASP A 118 15.29 19.40 -31.64
N PRO A 119 15.75 19.72 -30.41
CA PRO A 119 14.89 20.30 -29.39
C PRO A 119 14.44 21.70 -29.84
N GLY A 120 13.14 21.84 -30.12
CA GLY A 120 12.53 23.11 -30.48
C GLY A 120 12.58 24.13 -29.34
N GLU A 121 12.32 25.40 -29.66
CA GLU A 121 12.36 26.53 -28.72
C GLU A 121 11.53 26.31 -27.45
N ALA A 122 10.36 25.66 -27.57
CA ALA A 122 9.51 25.32 -26.44
C ALA A 122 10.15 24.34 -25.44
N VAL A 123 11.04 23.45 -25.90
CA VAL A 123 11.76 22.50 -25.02
C VAL A 123 12.78 23.26 -24.18
N TRP A 124 13.50 24.20 -24.79
CA TRP A 124 14.48 25.03 -24.07
C TRP A 124 13.82 25.99 -23.07
N ALA A 125 12.67 26.55 -23.42
CA ALA A 125 11.88 27.38 -22.50
C ALA A 125 11.50 26.60 -21.24
N ALA A 126 10.94 25.40 -21.39
CA ALA A 126 10.58 24.54 -20.24
C ALA A 126 11.79 24.15 -19.38
N ILE A 127 12.93 23.84 -20.01
CA ILE A 127 14.19 23.54 -19.28
C ILE A 127 14.65 24.77 -18.47
N SER A 128 14.55 25.97 -19.03
CA SER A 128 14.95 27.21 -18.35
C SER A 128 14.07 27.54 -17.14
N GLU A 129 12.82 27.10 -17.15
CA GLU A 129 11.87 27.21 -16.03
C GLU A 129 12.06 26.10 -14.98
N GLY A 130 13.02 25.18 -15.18
CA GLY A 130 13.28 24.07 -14.27
C GLY A 130 12.31 22.90 -14.41
N VAL A 131 11.54 22.85 -15.50
CA VAL A 131 10.53 21.82 -15.74
C VAL A 131 11.10 20.74 -16.67
N TRP A 132 11.47 19.60 -16.10
CA TRP A 132 12.04 18.46 -16.81
C TRP A 132 11.88 17.15 -16.03
N VAL A 133 12.11 16.01 -16.69
CA VAL A 133 12.11 14.68 -16.08
C VAL A 133 13.36 13.91 -16.50
N ASP A 134 13.91 13.11 -15.60
CA ASP A 134 15.07 12.26 -15.91
C ASP A 134 14.68 11.07 -16.80
N VAL A 135 15.57 10.70 -17.74
CA VAL A 135 15.36 9.57 -18.66
C VAL A 135 15.23 8.22 -17.95
N ASN A 136 15.86 8.07 -16.78
CA ASN A 136 15.77 6.88 -15.94
C ASN A 136 14.61 6.97 -14.94
N GLY A 137 13.87 8.08 -14.95
CA GLY A 137 12.67 8.27 -14.14
C GLY A 137 11.50 7.41 -14.60
N THR A 138 10.46 7.39 -13.78
CA THR A 138 9.21 6.67 -14.03
C THR A 138 8.04 7.66 -14.11
N LEU A 139 6.88 7.19 -14.54
CA LEU A 139 5.67 8.03 -14.53
C LEU A 139 5.28 8.49 -13.11
N GLU A 140 5.73 7.80 -12.05
CA GLU A 140 5.53 8.24 -10.66
C GLU A 140 6.16 9.62 -10.40
N LEU A 141 7.31 9.92 -11.02
CA LEU A 141 7.96 11.22 -10.93
C LEU A 141 7.43 12.22 -11.98
N ALA A 142 7.02 11.74 -13.15
CA ALA A 142 6.58 12.60 -14.25
C ALA A 142 5.15 13.15 -14.04
N MET A 143 4.23 12.35 -13.50
CA MET A 143 2.81 12.73 -13.39
C MET A 143 2.57 13.93 -12.46
N PRO A 144 3.19 14.02 -11.27
CA PRO A 144 3.06 15.20 -10.43
C PRO A 144 3.55 16.47 -11.11
N VAL A 145 4.61 16.38 -11.93
CA VAL A 145 5.14 17.52 -12.69
C VAL A 145 4.15 17.96 -13.77
N PHE A 146 3.50 17.03 -14.47
CA PHE A 146 2.43 17.34 -15.41
C PHE A 146 1.23 18.02 -14.75
N GLU A 147 0.79 17.54 -13.58
CA GLU A 147 -0.33 18.12 -12.85
C GLU A 147 -0.02 19.52 -12.29
N MET A 148 1.19 19.72 -11.79
CA MET A 148 1.64 21.00 -11.22
C MET A 148 1.84 22.07 -12.30
N THR A 149 2.40 21.69 -13.46
CA THR A 149 2.78 22.65 -14.51
C THR A 149 1.68 22.86 -15.55
N GLY A 150 0.79 21.88 -15.73
CA GLY A 150 -0.25 21.90 -16.77
C GLY A 150 0.30 21.83 -18.20
N LEU A 151 1.59 21.59 -18.38
CA LEU A 151 2.21 21.55 -19.70
C LEU A 151 1.79 20.30 -20.50
N PRO A 152 1.63 20.40 -21.83
CA PRO A 152 1.26 19.25 -22.65
C PRO A 152 2.42 18.25 -22.85
N PHE A 153 3.67 18.68 -22.60
CA PHE A 153 4.86 17.85 -22.69
C PHE A 153 5.89 18.23 -21.62
N LEU A 154 6.76 17.28 -21.28
CA LEU A 154 7.92 17.47 -20.41
C LEU A 154 9.20 17.09 -21.15
N PRO A 155 10.24 17.95 -21.15
CA PRO A 155 11.57 17.60 -21.62
C PRO A 155 12.16 16.43 -20.83
N VAL A 156 12.74 15.46 -21.54
CA VAL A 156 13.42 14.32 -20.92
C VAL A 156 14.93 14.51 -21.05
N LEU A 157 15.60 14.58 -19.91
CA LEU A 157 17.02 14.87 -19.78
C LEU A 157 17.76 13.68 -19.18
N SER A 158 19.06 13.59 -19.45
CA SER A 158 19.98 12.83 -18.59
C SER A 158 21.13 13.71 -18.15
N PHE A 159 21.42 13.70 -16.86
CA PHE A 159 22.64 14.30 -16.34
C PHE A 159 23.77 13.26 -16.45
N GLY A 160 24.82 13.60 -17.20
CA GLY A 160 26.07 12.83 -17.15
C GLY A 160 26.79 13.07 -15.83
N GLY A 161 27.75 12.20 -15.49
CA GLY A 161 28.63 12.40 -14.34
C GLY A 161 29.39 13.74 -14.41
N ASP A 162 29.83 14.22 -13.24
CA ASP A 162 30.39 15.55 -12.94
C ASP A 162 30.90 16.35 -14.16
N GLY A 163 30.14 17.39 -14.54
CA GLY A 163 30.57 18.43 -15.48
C GLY A 163 30.08 18.29 -16.92
N GLN A 164 29.32 17.26 -17.28
CA GLN A 164 28.72 17.17 -18.63
C GLN A 164 27.40 17.95 -18.73
N PRO A 165 27.17 18.70 -19.82
CA PRO A 165 25.91 19.39 -20.04
C PRO A 165 24.76 18.37 -20.16
N PRO A 166 23.57 18.69 -19.62
CA PRO A 166 22.42 17.79 -19.67
C PRO A 166 22.08 17.46 -21.12
N LYS A 167 21.98 16.17 -21.42
CA LYS A 167 21.63 15.69 -22.76
C LYS A 167 20.12 15.56 -22.86
N VAL A 168 19.53 16.28 -23.81
CA VAL A 168 18.12 16.14 -24.16
C VAL A 168 17.94 14.86 -24.98
N HIS A 169 17.10 13.93 -24.49
CA HIS A 169 16.79 12.69 -25.21
C HIS A 169 15.49 12.77 -26.01
N GLY A 170 14.56 13.64 -25.59
CA GLY A 170 13.27 13.81 -26.22
C GLY A 170 12.26 14.54 -25.33
N ALA A 171 10.98 14.34 -25.63
CA ALA A 171 9.88 14.87 -24.84
C ALA A 171 8.88 13.77 -24.51
N LEU A 172 8.43 13.73 -23.25
CA LEU A 172 7.30 12.93 -22.81
C LEU A 172 6.03 13.75 -22.98
N PHE A 173 5.02 13.21 -23.65
CA PHE A 173 3.73 13.89 -23.81
C PHE A 173 2.74 13.37 -22.77
N HIS A 174 1.94 14.28 -22.20
CA HIS A 174 0.96 13.93 -21.17
C HIS A 174 -0.05 12.90 -21.70
N VAL A 175 -0.51 13.05 -22.95
CA VAL A 175 -1.44 12.11 -23.60
C VAL A 175 -0.86 10.69 -23.71
N ASP A 176 0.44 10.57 -24.02
CA ASP A 176 1.08 9.27 -24.14
C ASP A 176 1.28 8.62 -22.76
N ALA A 177 1.64 9.41 -21.75
CA ALA A 177 1.75 8.97 -20.37
C ALA A 177 0.39 8.45 -19.83
N LEU A 178 -0.70 9.20 -20.03
CA LEU A 178 -2.05 8.79 -19.63
C LEU A 178 -2.53 7.56 -20.40
N ARG A 179 -2.23 7.46 -21.70
CA ARG A 179 -2.59 6.28 -22.50
C ARG A 179 -1.86 5.04 -22.00
N ALA A 180 -0.58 5.15 -21.68
CA ALA A 180 0.21 4.06 -21.11
C ALA A 180 -0.33 3.65 -19.73
N PHE A 181 -0.61 4.62 -18.87
CA PHE A 181 -1.17 4.38 -17.54
C PHE A 181 -2.54 3.69 -17.60
N ASN A 182 -3.46 4.18 -18.44
CA ASN A 182 -4.78 3.56 -18.63
C ASN A 182 -4.68 2.14 -19.18
N ARG A 183 -3.72 1.88 -20.08
CA ARG A 183 -3.47 0.53 -20.59
C ARG A 183 -2.96 -0.40 -19.49
N ALA A 184 -2.04 0.07 -18.66
CA ALA A 184 -1.50 -0.67 -17.54
C ALA A 184 -2.58 -0.98 -16.48
N LEU A 185 -3.52 -0.05 -16.26
CA LEU A 185 -4.68 -0.26 -15.40
C LEU A 185 -5.65 -1.31 -15.95
N ALA A 186 -5.92 -1.27 -17.25
CA ALA A 186 -6.78 -2.25 -17.90
C ALA A 186 -6.22 -3.67 -17.77
N THR A 187 -4.91 -3.86 -18.01
CA THR A 187 -4.27 -5.17 -17.86
C THR A 187 -4.28 -5.66 -16.41
N ALA A 188 -4.01 -4.80 -15.43
CA ALA A 188 -4.05 -5.19 -14.02
C ALA A 188 -5.47 -5.57 -13.57
N ALA A 189 -6.49 -4.88 -14.08
CA ALA A 189 -7.89 -5.17 -13.78
C ALA A 189 -8.37 -6.49 -14.40
N GLU A 190 -7.83 -6.90 -15.57
CA GLU A 190 -8.12 -8.20 -16.19
C GLU A 190 -7.55 -9.36 -15.37
N GLU A 191 -6.35 -9.20 -14.81
CA GLU A 191 -5.69 -10.22 -13.97
C GLU A 191 -6.40 -10.47 -12.63
N GLU A 192 -7.00 -9.43 -12.02
CA GLU A 192 -7.67 -9.54 -10.71
C GLU A 192 -9.08 -10.13 -10.79
N HIS A 193 -9.69 -10.15 -11.99
CA HIS A 193 -11.04 -10.68 -12.23
C HIS A 193 -11.08 -12.00 -13.02
N SER A 194 -9.91 -12.64 -13.24
CA SER A 194 -9.80 -13.98 -13.82
C SER A 194 -9.52 -15.04 -12.75
#